data_AF-A0A840ISD1-F1
#
_entry.id   AF-A0A840ISD1-F1
#
_cell.length_a   1.000
_cell.length_b   1.000
_cell.length_c   1.000
_cell.angle_alpha   90.00
_cell.angle_beta   90.00
_cell.angle_gamma   90.00
#
_symmetry.space_group_name_H-M   'P 1'
#
loop_
_entity.id
_entity.type
_entity.pdbx_description
1 polymer ?
#
loop_
_entity_poly.entity_id
_entity_poly.type
_entity_poly.pdbx_seq_one_letter_code
_entity_poly.pdbx_strand_id
1 'polypeptide(L)'
;MVMSSDVDGTGLSGVHWLPGGERLVAEARAEMPQKDGLAAAFTALAVLRAAGVAGSDQDEVAITAGTVRDFAPPPPGAVLRQDFRLDVPRDPVHAGTSAPELAGALRTLSGGRLEVAGVSGPWRPDALFDLLLELWDLPRVAVLARLDPAELGAPDTPRRALTDYLATGIPPLWTNRWRPPAPHHVLIAGVRIGAEGTLLSVVDTYREVGAHGVHEQPLEWVTAGLDTVLLVADADHAAFLERTARQA
;
A
#
# COMPACT_ATOMS: atom_id res chain seq x y z
N MET A 1 3.21 -41.66 -10.10
CA MET A 1 4.42 -41.19 -9.41
C MET A 1 5.16 -40.31 -10.40
N VAL A 2 4.83 -39.02 -10.42
CA VAL A 2 5.48 -38.03 -11.30
C VAL A 2 6.25 -37.12 -10.36
N MET A 3 7.54 -37.00 -10.62
CA MET A 3 8.52 -36.35 -9.77
C MET A 3 8.24 -34.85 -9.67
N SER A 4 8.12 -34.38 -8.43
CA SER A 4 8.31 -32.98 -8.06
C SER A 4 9.72 -32.57 -8.46
N SER A 5 9.86 -31.48 -9.22
CA SER A 5 11.13 -30.77 -9.35
C SER A 5 11.04 -29.50 -8.53
N ASP A 6 11.14 -29.68 -7.21
CA ASP A 6 11.55 -28.63 -6.29
C ASP A 6 13.01 -28.28 -6.63
N VAL A 7 13.18 -27.14 -7.31
CA VAL A 7 14.49 -26.48 -7.42
C VAL A 7 14.29 -25.07 -6.88
N ASP A 8 14.32 -24.94 -5.56
CA ASP A 8 14.49 -23.68 -4.85
C ASP A 8 15.20 -23.94 -3.51
N GLY A 9 16.52 -24.11 -3.58
CA GLY A 9 17.40 -24.49 -2.46
C GLY A 9 17.63 -23.41 -1.39
N THR A 10 16.77 -22.40 -1.27
CA THR A 10 16.86 -21.36 -0.22
C THR A 10 15.55 -21.13 0.56
N GLY A 11 14.40 -21.65 0.09
CA GLY A 11 13.11 -21.41 0.73
C GLY A 11 12.61 -19.94 0.70
N LEU A 12 13.28 -19.06 -0.06
CA LEU A 12 13.03 -17.60 -0.10
C LEU A 12 12.57 -17.09 -1.49
N SER A 13 12.16 -17.96 -2.41
CA SER A 13 11.80 -17.57 -3.79
C SER A 13 10.40 -16.95 -3.93
N GLY A 14 9.57 -17.03 -2.88
CA GLY A 14 8.18 -16.54 -2.87
C GLY A 14 8.03 -15.13 -2.30
N VAL A 15 6.86 -14.52 -2.53
CA VAL A 15 6.47 -13.32 -1.78
C VAL A 15 6.23 -13.71 -0.33
N HIS A 16 6.90 -13.03 0.60
CA HIS A 16 6.65 -13.12 2.03
C HIS A 16 5.66 -12.01 2.41
N TRP A 17 4.39 -12.37 2.59
CA TRP A 17 3.37 -11.44 3.05
C TRP A 17 3.67 -10.97 4.46
N LEU A 18 3.65 -9.65 4.71
CA LEU A 18 3.67 -9.11 6.07
C LEU A 18 2.56 -9.77 6.91
N PRO A 19 2.66 -9.80 8.25
CA PRO A 19 1.61 -10.37 9.09
C PRO A 19 0.21 -9.81 8.76
N GLY A 20 -0.68 -10.65 8.21
CA GLY A 20 -2.02 -10.25 7.74
C GLY A 20 -2.12 -9.73 6.30
N GLY A 21 -1.00 -9.67 5.57
CA GLY A 21 -0.91 -9.13 4.20
C GLY A 21 -1.78 -9.88 3.18
N GLU A 22 -1.87 -11.21 3.27
CA GLU A 22 -2.74 -11.99 2.38
C GLU A 22 -4.22 -11.60 2.56
N ARG A 23 -4.67 -11.45 3.81
CA ARG A 23 -6.03 -11.00 4.12
C ARG A 23 -6.27 -9.58 3.64
N LEU A 24 -5.29 -8.70 3.81
CA LEU A 24 -5.34 -7.31 3.34
C LEU A 24 -5.49 -7.24 1.81
N VAL A 25 -4.72 -8.02 1.06
CA VAL A 25 -4.83 -8.14 -0.41
C VAL A 25 -6.21 -8.64 -0.82
N ALA A 26 -6.74 -9.65 -0.11
CA ALA A 26 -8.07 -10.19 -0.40
C ALA A 26 -9.18 -9.15 -0.21
N GLU A 27 -9.13 -8.38 0.88
CA GLU A 27 -10.11 -7.32 1.16
C GLU A 27 -10.00 -6.15 0.17
N ALA A 28 -8.78 -5.72 -0.17
CA ALA A 28 -8.57 -4.71 -1.19
C ALA A 28 -9.17 -5.16 -2.53
N ARG A 29 -8.85 -6.37 -3.00
CA ARG A 29 -9.38 -6.92 -4.26
C ARG A 29 -10.90 -7.04 -4.29
N ALA A 30 -11.52 -7.36 -3.16
CA ALA A 30 -12.98 -7.45 -3.04
C ALA A 30 -13.66 -6.08 -3.15
N GLU A 31 -12.99 -5.00 -2.73
CA GLU A 31 -13.52 -3.64 -2.82
C GLU A 31 -13.24 -2.96 -4.17
N MET A 32 -12.19 -3.36 -4.89
CA MET A 32 -11.76 -2.68 -6.12
C MET A 32 -12.88 -2.49 -7.15
N PRO A 33 -12.88 -1.35 -7.87
CA PRO A 33 -11.90 -0.25 -7.78
C PRO A 33 -12.22 0.76 -6.67
N GLN A 34 -11.26 1.62 -6.34
CA GLN A 34 -11.56 2.86 -5.62
C GLN A 34 -12.62 3.68 -6.35
N LYS A 35 -13.40 4.45 -5.59
CA LYS A 35 -14.18 5.56 -6.15
C LYS A 35 -13.25 6.72 -6.52
N ASP A 36 -13.65 7.50 -7.52
CA ASP A 36 -12.83 8.58 -8.07
C ASP A 36 -12.44 9.59 -6.97
N GLY A 37 -11.13 9.76 -6.77
CA GLY A 37 -10.56 10.66 -5.76
C GLY A 37 -10.52 10.11 -4.34
N LEU A 38 -10.82 8.82 -4.11
CA LEU A 38 -10.91 8.21 -2.79
C LEU A 38 -9.81 7.19 -2.46
N ALA A 39 -8.60 7.33 -3.03
CA ALA A 39 -7.53 6.34 -2.87
C ALA A 39 -7.19 6.08 -1.39
N ALA A 40 -7.10 7.16 -0.61
CA ALA A 40 -6.86 7.11 0.84
C ALA A 40 -7.99 6.38 1.58
N ALA A 41 -9.24 6.67 1.22
CA ALA A 41 -10.40 6.05 1.86
C ALA A 41 -10.55 4.57 1.49
N PHE A 42 -10.21 4.21 0.25
CA PHE A 42 -10.14 2.82 -0.20
C PHE A 42 -9.11 2.01 0.61
N THR A 43 -7.87 2.51 0.74
CA THR A 43 -6.82 1.77 1.45
C THR A 43 -7.15 1.61 2.93
N ALA A 44 -7.68 2.66 3.58
CA ALA A 44 -8.16 2.58 4.96
C ALA A 44 -9.36 1.63 5.13
N LEU A 45 -10.29 1.58 4.17
CA LEU A 45 -11.40 0.62 4.20
C LEU A 45 -10.89 -0.83 4.12
N ALA A 46 -9.93 -1.11 3.24
CA ALA A 46 -9.32 -2.44 3.15
C ALA A 46 -8.66 -2.84 4.47
N VAL A 47 -7.98 -1.90 5.15
CA VAL A 47 -7.37 -2.11 6.47
C VAL A 47 -8.42 -2.41 7.54
N LEU A 48 -9.50 -1.63 7.60
CA LEU A 48 -10.62 -1.85 8.53
C LEU A 48 -11.21 -3.25 8.35
N ARG A 49 -11.51 -3.66 7.10
CA ARG A 49 -12.07 -4.98 6.82
C ARG A 49 -11.09 -6.11 7.09
N ALA A 50 -9.81 -5.92 6.81
CA ALA A 50 -8.77 -6.91 7.14
C ALA A 50 -8.64 -7.12 8.66
N ALA A 51 -8.94 -6.10 9.46
CA ALA A 51 -9.05 -6.17 10.92
C ALA A 51 -10.42 -6.67 11.43
N GLY A 52 -11.33 -7.10 10.55
CA GLY A 52 -12.66 -7.55 10.94
C GLY A 52 -13.59 -6.41 11.41
N VAL A 53 -13.31 -5.17 11.00
CA VAL A 53 -14.21 -4.04 11.20
C VAL A 53 -15.16 -3.97 10.00
N ALA A 54 -16.44 -4.21 10.25
CA ALA A 54 -17.50 -4.18 9.25
C ALA A 54 -18.37 -2.92 9.39
N GLY A 55 -19.17 -2.64 8.36
CA GLY A 55 -20.21 -1.61 8.39
C GLY A 55 -19.87 -0.34 7.60
N SER A 56 -18.59 -0.06 7.36
CA SER A 56 -18.16 1.12 6.59
C SER A 56 -17.99 0.87 5.09
N ASP A 57 -18.13 1.94 4.32
CA ASP A 57 -17.81 2.03 2.90
C ASP A 57 -16.79 3.16 2.64
N GLN A 58 -16.37 3.34 1.38
CA GLN A 58 -15.37 4.35 1.02
C GLN A 58 -15.84 5.78 1.33
N ASP A 59 -17.15 6.04 1.24
CA ASP A 59 -17.68 7.39 1.45
C ASP A 59 -17.66 7.75 2.93
N GLU A 60 -18.00 6.81 3.82
CA GLU A 60 -17.92 7.02 5.26
C GLU A 60 -16.49 7.23 5.73
N VAL A 61 -15.53 6.47 5.20
CA VAL A 61 -14.12 6.68 5.46
C VAL A 61 -13.70 8.07 4.96
N ALA A 62 -14.09 8.45 3.75
CA ALA A 62 -13.77 9.75 3.17
C ALA A 62 -14.30 10.92 4.01
N ILE A 63 -15.58 10.87 4.42
CA ILE A 63 -16.18 11.91 5.26
C ILE A 63 -15.49 11.97 6.63
N THR A 64 -15.22 10.82 7.25
CA THR A 64 -14.57 10.78 8.57
C THR A 64 -13.13 11.28 8.51
N ALA A 65 -12.42 11.02 7.41
CA ALA A 65 -11.05 11.45 7.18
C ALA A 65 -10.95 12.88 6.61
N GLY A 66 -12.07 13.60 6.44
CA GLY A 66 -12.07 14.95 5.88
C GLY A 66 -11.61 15.00 4.42
N THR A 67 -11.74 13.91 3.66
CA THR A 67 -11.32 13.83 2.27
C THR A 67 -12.01 14.88 1.41
N VAL A 68 -11.21 15.63 0.67
CA VAL A 68 -11.66 16.55 -0.37
C VAL A 68 -11.25 15.98 -1.72
N ARG A 69 -12.20 15.74 -2.61
CA ARG A 69 -11.94 15.13 -3.91
C ARG A 69 -11.44 16.15 -4.93
N ASP A 70 -10.61 15.66 -5.83
CA ASP A 70 -10.36 16.27 -7.14
C ASP A 70 -10.42 15.19 -8.24
N PHE A 71 -10.48 15.64 -9.48
CA PHE A 71 -10.27 14.80 -10.64
C PHE A 71 -8.78 14.65 -10.93
N ALA A 72 -8.20 13.54 -10.47
CA ALA A 72 -6.91 13.07 -10.97
C ALA A 72 -7.13 12.11 -12.14
N PRO A 73 -6.47 12.28 -13.29
CA PRO A 73 -6.55 11.32 -14.38
C PRO A 73 -6.12 9.92 -13.89
N PRO A 74 -6.97 8.90 -14.03
CA PRO A 74 -6.64 7.56 -13.55
C PRO A 74 -5.58 6.93 -14.49
N PRO A 75 -4.96 5.80 -14.09
CA PRO A 75 -4.03 5.11 -14.98
C PRO A 75 -4.74 4.65 -16.27
N PRO A 76 -4.00 4.49 -17.38
CA PRO A 76 -4.59 4.07 -18.66
C PRO A 76 -5.41 2.79 -18.54
N GLY A 77 -6.65 2.85 -19.03
CA GLY A 77 -7.58 1.71 -19.01
C GLY A 77 -8.37 1.52 -17.71
N ALA A 78 -8.09 2.29 -16.66
CA ALA A 78 -8.83 2.23 -15.41
C ALA A 78 -10.31 2.60 -15.57
N VAL A 79 -11.16 1.89 -14.84
CA VAL A 79 -12.60 2.14 -14.78
C VAL A 79 -12.88 3.23 -13.75
N LEU A 80 -13.52 4.32 -14.19
CA LEU A 80 -14.00 5.38 -13.29
C LEU A 80 -15.18 4.89 -12.46
N ARG A 81 -15.25 5.33 -11.20
CA ARG A 81 -16.31 4.93 -10.27
C ARG A 81 -16.84 6.14 -9.49
N GLN A 82 -18.07 6.55 -9.80
CA GLN A 82 -18.70 7.78 -9.28
C GLN A 82 -20.01 7.55 -8.52
N ASP A 83 -20.27 6.31 -8.07
CA ASP A 83 -21.46 5.91 -7.32
C ASP A 83 -21.40 6.34 -5.84
N PHE A 84 -21.18 7.64 -5.58
CA PHE A 84 -21.16 8.20 -4.23
C PHE A 84 -22.56 8.18 -3.61
N ARG A 85 -22.66 7.61 -2.42
CA ARG A 85 -23.84 7.60 -1.54
C ARG A 85 -23.86 8.83 -0.63
N LEU A 86 -22.70 9.27 -0.14
CA LEU A 86 -22.56 10.49 0.65
C LEU A 86 -21.99 11.64 -0.19
N ASP A 87 -22.32 12.86 0.19
CA ASP A 87 -21.78 14.06 -0.47
C ASP A 87 -20.34 14.32 0.00
N VAL A 88 -19.38 13.72 -0.71
CA VAL A 88 -17.95 13.95 -0.44
C VAL A 88 -17.52 15.26 -1.10
N PRO A 89 -16.99 16.24 -0.33
CA PRO A 89 -16.59 17.54 -0.84
C PRO A 89 -15.66 17.44 -2.04
N ARG A 90 -15.74 18.43 -2.93
CA ARG A 90 -14.87 18.55 -4.10
C ARG A 90 -14.31 19.96 -4.18
N ASP A 91 -13.00 20.08 -4.18
CA ASP A 91 -12.29 21.33 -4.36
C ASP A 91 -10.91 21.03 -5.00
N PRO A 92 -10.68 21.39 -6.27
CA PRO A 92 -9.42 21.09 -6.96
C PRO A 92 -8.20 21.79 -6.35
N VAL A 93 -8.40 22.84 -5.55
CA VAL A 93 -7.29 23.59 -4.93
C VAL A 93 -6.84 22.94 -3.62
N HIS A 94 -7.77 22.35 -2.88
CA HIS A 94 -7.53 21.81 -1.53
C HIS A 94 -7.76 20.30 -1.45
N ALA A 95 -7.65 19.59 -2.58
CA ALA A 95 -7.93 18.17 -2.63
C ALA A 95 -6.87 17.30 -1.96
N GLY A 96 -7.33 16.14 -1.49
CA GLY A 96 -6.53 15.13 -0.85
C GLY A 96 -7.16 14.64 0.45
N THR A 97 -6.36 13.90 1.20
CA THR A 97 -6.68 13.43 2.55
C THR A 97 -5.39 13.52 3.34
N SER A 98 -5.42 14.19 4.49
CA SER A 98 -4.22 14.31 5.31
C SER A 98 -3.96 12.99 6.05
N ALA A 99 -2.68 12.66 6.24
CA ALA A 99 -2.30 11.46 6.98
C ALA A 99 -2.81 11.46 8.44
N PRO A 100 -2.76 12.59 9.19
CA PRO A 100 -3.33 12.65 10.55
C PRO A 100 -4.85 12.44 10.60
N GLU A 101 -5.61 13.02 9.66
CA GLU A 101 -7.07 12.83 9.61
C GLU A 101 -7.43 11.41 9.21
N LEU A 102 -6.70 10.81 8.26
CA LEU A 102 -6.88 9.40 7.90
C LEU A 102 -6.60 8.47 9.08
N ALA A 103 -5.53 8.73 9.84
CA ALA A 103 -5.22 8.00 11.06
C ALA A 103 -6.31 8.17 12.13
N GLY A 104 -6.87 9.38 12.26
CA GLY A 104 -8.02 9.65 13.13
C GLY A 104 -9.27 8.89 12.70
N ALA A 105 -9.55 8.81 11.40
CA ALA A 105 -10.67 8.07 10.84
C ALA A 105 -10.55 6.56 11.10
N LEU A 106 -9.36 5.98 10.91
CA LEU A 106 -9.10 4.56 11.22
C LEU A 106 -9.36 4.24 12.70
N ARG A 107 -8.89 5.08 13.64
CA ARG A 107 -9.17 4.91 15.07
C ARG A 107 -10.67 5.05 15.37
N THR A 108 -11.32 6.05 14.79
CA THR A 108 -12.74 6.33 15.01
C THR A 108 -13.64 5.20 14.50
N LEU A 109 -13.47 4.82 13.23
CA LEU A 109 -14.28 3.80 12.57
C LEU A 109 -14.00 2.38 13.10
N SER A 110 -12.80 2.13 13.62
CA SER A 110 -12.52 0.87 14.32
C SER A 110 -13.11 0.79 15.72
N GLY A 111 -13.63 1.90 16.27
CA GLY A 111 -14.08 1.99 17.66
C GLY A 111 -12.93 1.90 18.65
N GLY A 112 -11.74 2.38 18.29
CA GLY A 112 -10.52 2.30 19.11
C GLY A 112 -9.84 0.93 19.12
N ARG A 113 -10.25 -0.02 18.27
CA ARG A 113 -9.61 -1.34 18.17
C ARG A 113 -8.27 -1.30 17.44
N LEU A 114 -8.06 -0.30 16.60
CA LEU A 114 -6.82 -0.11 15.85
C LEU A 114 -6.06 1.10 16.39
N GLU A 115 -4.74 0.95 16.46
CA GLU A 115 -3.82 2.06 16.65
C GLU A 115 -3.09 2.36 15.34
N VAL A 116 -2.75 3.65 15.13
CA VAL A 116 -2.13 4.12 13.89
C VAL A 116 -0.92 5.00 14.20
N ALA A 117 0.27 4.62 13.76
CA ALA A 117 1.45 5.47 13.84
C ALA A 117 1.81 6.02 12.46
N GLY A 118 1.99 7.33 12.37
CA GLY A 118 2.48 7.98 11.17
C GLY A 118 4.00 8.02 11.16
N VAL A 119 4.59 7.67 10.02
CA VAL A 119 6.03 7.73 9.75
C VAL A 119 6.23 8.67 8.57
N SER A 120 7.13 9.64 8.75
CA SER A 120 7.47 10.64 7.74
C SER A 120 8.90 11.08 7.97
N GLY A 121 9.64 11.34 6.90
CA GLY A 121 11.03 11.77 7.00
C GLY A 121 11.75 11.55 5.69
N PRO A 122 13.05 11.87 5.61
CA PRO A 122 13.83 11.52 4.43
C PRO A 122 13.90 9.99 4.32
N TRP A 123 13.20 9.44 3.34
CA TRP A 123 13.19 8.00 3.10
C TRP A 123 14.51 7.54 2.49
N ARG A 124 15.05 6.46 3.05
CA ARG A 124 16.18 5.73 2.49
C ARG A 124 15.81 4.25 2.33
N PRO A 125 16.40 3.54 1.34
CA PRO A 125 16.05 2.14 1.11
C PRO A 125 16.32 1.25 2.33
N ASP A 126 17.45 1.46 3.00
CA ASP A 126 17.82 0.76 4.24
C ASP A 126 16.80 0.99 5.36
N ALA A 127 16.41 2.25 5.58
CA ALA A 127 15.43 2.60 6.61
C ALA A 127 14.04 2.00 6.34
N LEU A 128 13.57 2.03 5.08
CA LEU A 128 12.29 1.40 4.72
C LEU A 128 12.34 -0.12 4.86
N PHE A 129 13.46 -0.74 4.47
CA PHE A 129 13.64 -2.18 4.63
C PHE A 129 13.64 -2.61 6.10
N ASP A 130 14.44 -1.95 6.93
CA ASP A 130 14.53 -2.22 8.37
C ASP A 130 13.17 -2.02 9.05
N LEU A 131 12.45 -0.93 8.71
CA LEU A 131 11.08 -0.70 9.15
C LEU A 131 10.19 -1.90 8.84
N LEU A 132 10.16 -2.37 7.60
CA LEU A 132 9.31 -3.50 7.20
C LEU A 132 9.69 -4.82 7.88
N LEU A 133 10.97 -5.02 8.19
CA LEU A 133 11.46 -6.17 8.94
C LEU A 133 10.97 -6.16 10.38
N GLU A 134 11.02 -5.01 11.07
CA GLU A 134 10.53 -4.89 12.44
C GLU A 134 9.05 -5.27 12.57
N LEU A 135 8.23 -4.98 11.55
CA LEU A 135 6.80 -5.26 11.59
C LEU A 135 6.44 -6.75 11.64
N TRP A 136 7.39 -7.66 11.37
CA TRP A 136 7.15 -9.11 11.45
C TRP A 136 6.91 -9.62 12.87
N ASP A 137 7.30 -8.86 13.89
CA ASP A 137 7.04 -9.21 15.30
C ASP A 137 5.58 -8.96 15.71
N LEU A 138 4.78 -8.33 14.85
CA LEU A 138 3.36 -8.11 15.08
C LEU A 138 2.53 -9.30 14.59
N PRO A 139 1.43 -9.66 15.28
CA PRO A 139 0.51 -10.69 14.80
C PRO A 139 -0.24 -10.27 13.53
N ARG A 140 -0.47 -8.96 13.37
CA ARG A 140 -1.10 -8.35 12.21
C ARG A 140 -0.66 -6.90 12.07
N VAL A 141 -0.37 -6.48 10.85
CA VAL A 141 -0.02 -5.11 10.51
C VAL A 141 -0.48 -4.76 9.11
N ALA A 142 -0.93 -3.52 8.91
CA ALA A 142 -1.14 -2.96 7.58
C ALA A 142 -0.27 -1.71 7.40
N VAL A 143 0.33 -1.61 6.22
CA VAL A 143 1.20 -0.49 5.84
C VAL A 143 0.51 0.26 4.72
N LEU A 144 -0.04 1.44 5.03
CA LEU A 144 -0.56 2.36 4.01
C LEU A 144 0.57 3.30 3.63
N ALA A 145 0.86 3.41 2.35
CA ALA A 145 1.87 4.32 1.84
C ALA A 145 1.20 5.39 0.97
N ARG A 146 1.66 6.63 1.13
CA ARG A 146 1.41 7.69 0.16
C ARG A 146 2.71 7.92 -0.60
N LEU A 147 2.68 7.78 -1.92
CA LEU A 147 3.86 7.87 -2.77
C LEU A 147 3.55 8.52 -4.12
N ASP A 148 4.56 9.03 -4.81
CA ASP A 148 4.46 9.45 -6.21
C ASP A 148 4.54 8.23 -7.14
N PRO A 149 3.47 7.88 -7.88
CA PRO A 149 3.50 6.78 -8.84
C PRO A 149 4.51 7.00 -9.98
N ALA A 150 4.97 8.23 -10.19
CA ALA A 150 5.96 8.58 -11.20
C ALA A 150 7.31 7.88 -11.00
N GLU A 151 7.69 7.69 -9.74
CA GLU A 151 8.96 7.08 -9.31
C GLU A 151 8.91 5.56 -9.39
N LEU A 152 7.70 4.99 -9.50
CA LEU A 152 7.53 3.55 -9.60
C LEU A 152 7.89 3.00 -10.98
N GLY A 153 8.14 1.70 -10.97
CA GLY A 153 8.24 0.87 -12.15
C GLY A 153 6.91 0.68 -12.84
N ALA A 154 6.96 0.39 -14.14
CA ALA A 154 5.78 0.06 -14.91
C ALA A 154 5.08 -1.17 -14.29
N PRO A 155 3.77 -1.12 -14.03
CA PRO A 155 3.04 -2.26 -13.46
C PRO A 155 3.07 -3.52 -14.32
N ASP A 156 3.36 -3.37 -15.62
CA ASP A 156 3.56 -4.42 -16.61
C ASP A 156 5.04 -4.83 -16.79
N THR A 157 5.93 -4.44 -15.86
CA THR A 157 7.34 -4.86 -15.87
C THR A 157 7.43 -6.39 -15.99
N PRO A 158 8.16 -6.92 -16.99
CA PRO A 158 8.25 -8.35 -17.18
C PRO A 158 8.78 -9.09 -15.95
N ARG A 159 8.17 -10.22 -15.59
CA ARG A 159 8.59 -11.05 -14.45
C ARG A 159 10.07 -11.38 -14.47
N ARG A 160 10.62 -11.68 -15.65
CA ARG A 160 12.06 -11.96 -15.81
C ARG A 160 12.93 -10.78 -15.37
N ALA A 161 12.54 -9.54 -15.70
CA ALA A 161 13.31 -8.37 -15.28
C ALA A 161 13.27 -8.18 -13.76
N LEU A 162 12.14 -8.50 -13.11
CA LEU A 162 12.03 -8.52 -11.65
C LEU A 162 12.91 -9.62 -11.03
N THR A 163 12.96 -10.81 -11.64
CA THR A 163 13.86 -11.90 -11.22
C THR A 163 15.33 -11.51 -11.38
N ASP A 164 15.68 -10.88 -12.50
CA ASP A 164 17.05 -10.43 -12.75
C ASP A 164 17.46 -9.34 -11.72
N TYR A 165 16.55 -8.43 -11.36
CA TYR A 165 16.78 -7.45 -10.28
C TYR A 165 17.05 -8.12 -8.93
N LEU A 166 16.26 -9.12 -8.53
CA LEU A 166 16.51 -9.87 -7.28
C LEU A 166 17.89 -10.53 -7.27
N ALA A 167 18.36 -11.00 -8.42
CA ALA A 167 19.64 -11.71 -8.54
C ALA A 167 20.85 -10.77 -8.66
N THR A 168 20.68 -9.57 -9.20
CA THR A 168 21.80 -8.68 -9.59
C THR A 168 21.78 -7.31 -8.93
N GLY A 169 20.67 -6.92 -8.31
CA GLY A 169 20.46 -5.58 -7.75
C GLY A 169 20.28 -4.49 -8.81
N ILE A 170 20.37 -4.82 -10.10
CA ILE A 170 20.24 -3.85 -11.20
C ILE A 170 18.73 -3.60 -11.45
N PRO A 171 18.21 -2.39 -11.20
CA PRO A 171 16.79 -2.13 -11.38
C PRO A 171 16.36 -2.29 -12.85
N PRO A 172 15.13 -2.76 -13.12
CA PRO A 172 14.58 -2.75 -14.47
C PRO A 172 14.57 -1.32 -15.03
N LEU A 173 14.57 -1.13 -16.36
CA LEU A 173 14.42 0.21 -16.96
C LEU A 173 12.97 0.53 -17.38
N TRP A 174 12.02 -0.29 -16.91
CA TRP A 174 10.59 -0.12 -17.18
C TRP A 174 10.00 0.89 -16.21
N THR A 175 9.93 2.15 -16.61
CA THR A 175 9.36 3.23 -15.80
C THR A 175 7.84 3.29 -15.97
N ASN A 176 7.14 3.64 -14.88
CA ASN A 176 5.70 3.90 -14.96
C ASN A 176 5.43 5.04 -15.95
N ARG A 177 4.31 5.01 -16.66
CA ARG A 177 3.87 6.08 -17.58
C ARG A 177 2.78 6.96 -16.98
N TRP A 178 2.14 6.48 -15.92
CA TRP A 178 1.16 7.25 -15.19
C TRP A 178 1.89 8.28 -14.30
N ARG A 179 1.45 9.54 -14.40
CA ARG A 179 2.04 10.72 -13.75
C ARG A 179 0.90 11.58 -13.20
N PRO A 180 0.19 11.13 -12.15
CA PRO A 180 -0.85 11.96 -11.55
C PRO A 180 -0.22 13.22 -10.94
N PRO A 181 -0.96 14.35 -10.88
CA PRO A 181 -0.42 15.61 -10.36
C PRO A 181 -0.19 15.60 -8.83
N ALA A 182 -0.67 14.59 -8.13
CA ALA A 182 -0.55 14.44 -6.68
C ALA A 182 -0.15 12.99 -6.32
N PRO A 183 0.52 12.77 -5.18
CA PRO A 183 0.83 11.44 -4.67
C PRO A 183 -0.43 10.57 -4.49
N HIS A 184 -0.27 9.28 -4.75
CA HIS A 184 -1.30 8.26 -4.66
C HIS A 184 -1.18 7.46 -3.35
N HIS A 185 -2.29 6.89 -2.89
CA HIS A 185 -2.29 6.01 -1.73
C HIS A 185 -2.35 4.55 -2.17
N VAL A 186 -1.47 3.72 -1.62
CA VAL A 186 -1.36 2.27 -1.88
C VAL A 186 -1.18 1.53 -0.56
N LEU A 187 -1.22 0.19 -0.60
CA LEU A 187 -0.81 -0.65 0.53
C LEU A 187 0.50 -1.36 0.18
N ILE A 188 1.35 -1.58 1.18
CA ILE A 188 2.50 -2.49 1.07
C ILE A 188 2.13 -3.76 1.83
N ALA A 189 1.99 -4.88 1.12
CA ALA A 189 1.46 -6.12 1.70
C ALA A 189 2.52 -7.20 1.91
N GLY A 190 3.68 -7.12 1.26
CA GLY A 190 4.68 -8.16 1.33
C GLY A 190 6.03 -7.74 0.76
N VAL A 191 7.02 -8.58 1.01
CA VAL A 191 8.41 -8.39 0.61
C VAL A 191 8.90 -9.68 -0.06
N ARG A 192 9.68 -9.56 -1.13
CA ARG A 192 10.44 -10.68 -1.73
C ARG A 192 11.91 -10.29 -1.78
N ILE A 193 12.73 -11.07 -1.10
CA ILE A 193 14.16 -10.77 -0.92
C ILE A 193 14.97 -11.67 -1.84
N GLY A 194 15.79 -11.05 -2.68
CA GLY A 194 16.73 -11.71 -3.57
C GLY A 194 18.14 -11.76 -3.00
N ALA A 195 19.10 -12.21 -3.82
CA ALA A 195 20.51 -12.19 -3.46
C ALA A 195 21.06 -10.75 -3.37
N GLU A 196 20.60 -9.87 -4.26
CA GLU A 196 21.15 -8.51 -4.42
C GLU A 196 20.07 -7.42 -4.46
N GLY A 197 18.78 -7.78 -4.53
CA GLY A 197 17.68 -6.83 -4.62
C GLY A 197 16.46 -7.23 -3.80
N THR A 198 15.60 -6.26 -3.48
CA THR A 198 14.38 -6.46 -2.67
C THR A 198 13.17 -5.89 -3.38
N LEU A 199 12.13 -6.70 -3.57
CA LEU A 199 10.86 -6.27 -4.16
C LEU A 199 9.80 -6.13 -3.08
N LEU A 200 9.00 -5.07 -3.18
CA LEU A 200 7.80 -4.85 -2.37
C LEU A 200 6.55 -5.20 -3.18
N SER A 201 5.63 -5.93 -2.57
CA SER A 201 4.29 -6.17 -3.11
C SER A 201 3.39 -4.98 -2.80
N VAL A 202 3.20 -4.12 -3.79
CA VAL A 202 2.32 -2.95 -3.73
C VAL A 202 0.92 -3.36 -4.16
N VAL A 203 -0.07 -3.04 -3.33
CA VAL A 203 -1.49 -3.17 -3.65
C VAL A 203 -2.01 -1.79 -4.01
N ASP A 204 -2.22 -1.57 -5.31
CA ASP A 204 -2.84 -0.37 -5.83
C ASP A 204 -4.36 -0.43 -5.59
N THR A 205 -5.04 0.70 -5.81
CA THR A 205 -6.48 0.85 -5.66
C THR A 205 -7.24 0.67 -6.97
N TYR A 206 -6.51 0.60 -8.10
CA TYR A 206 -7.03 0.26 -9.42
C TYR A 206 -6.75 -1.20 -9.78
N ARG A 207 -7.78 -1.91 -10.24
CA ARG A 207 -7.68 -3.34 -10.60
C ARG A 207 -6.76 -3.58 -11.80
N GLU A 208 -6.69 -2.61 -12.70
CA GLU A 208 -5.96 -2.64 -13.97
C GLU A 208 -4.45 -2.50 -13.78
N VAL A 209 -4.00 -2.06 -12.60
CA VAL A 209 -2.58 -1.89 -12.28
C VAL A 209 -2.02 -3.23 -11.81
N GLY A 210 -1.13 -3.82 -12.62
CA GLY A 210 -0.48 -5.09 -12.32
C GLY A 210 -1.44 -6.30 -12.39
N ALA A 211 -1.21 -7.29 -11.53
CA ALA A 211 -2.01 -8.50 -11.44
C ALA A 211 -3.19 -8.32 -10.46
N HIS A 212 -4.28 -7.76 -10.98
CA HIS A 212 -5.50 -7.45 -10.22
C HIS A 212 -5.22 -6.50 -9.05
N GLY A 213 -4.65 -5.34 -9.36
CA GLY A 213 -4.28 -4.31 -8.40
C GLY A 213 -3.08 -4.66 -7.52
N VAL A 214 -2.29 -5.68 -7.87
CA VAL A 214 -1.05 -6.03 -7.15
C VAL A 214 0.11 -6.05 -8.12
N HIS A 215 1.17 -5.31 -7.81
CA HIS A 215 2.40 -5.29 -8.59
C HIS A 215 3.63 -5.27 -7.68
N GLU A 216 4.73 -5.80 -8.19
CA GLU A 216 6.00 -5.83 -7.46
C GLU A 216 6.84 -4.62 -7.87
N GLN A 217 7.50 -3.99 -6.90
CA GLN A 217 8.29 -2.78 -7.09
C GLN A 217 9.66 -2.90 -6.41
N PRO A 218 10.77 -2.53 -7.07
CA PRO A 218 12.06 -2.36 -6.41
C PRO A 218 11.94 -1.46 -5.18
N LEU A 219 12.56 -1.88 -4.09
CA LEU A 219 12.58 -1.15 -2.83
C LEU A 219 13.00 0.31 -3.04
N GLU A 220 14.05 0.54 -3.82
CA GLU A 220 14.61 1.87 -4.07
C GLU A 220 13.63 2.80 -4.78
N TRP A 221 12.79 2.24 -5.65
CA TRP A 221 11.78 3.00 -6.40
C TRP A 221 10.59 3.36 -5.52
N VAL A 222 10.15 2.44 -4.65
CA VAL A 222 9.13 2.76 -3.66
C VAL A 222 9.65 3.84 -2.72
N THR A 223 10.87 3.70 -2.20
CA THR A 223 11.50 4.70 -1.32
C THR A 223 11.60 6.06 -2.01
N ALA A 224 12.03 6.11 -3.28
CA ALA A 224 12.19 7.37 -4.02
C ALA A 224 10.87 8.15 -4.16
N GLY A 225 9.75 7.44 -4.35
CA GLY A 225 8.43 8.06 -4.43
C GLY A 225 7.75 8.29 -3.07
N LEU A 226 8.27 7.74 -1.98
CA LEU A 226 7.57 7.70 -0.70
C LEU A 226 7.47 9.09 -0.06
N ASP A 227 6.26 9.48 0.35
CA ASP A 227 5.99 10.71 1.08
C ASP A 227 5.76 10.38 2.56
N THR A 228 4.74 9.56 2.84
CA THR A 228 4.35 9.19 4.21
C THR A 228 3.90 7.73 4.28
N VAL A 229 4.05 7.14 5.47
CA VAL A 229 3.55 5.80 5.80
C VAL A 229 2.67 5.88 7.03
N LEU A 230 1.54 5.17 7.01
CA LEU A 230 0.77 4.84 8.21
C LEU A 230 0.92 3.36 8.52
N LEU A 231 1.40 3.07 9.72
CA LEU A 231 1.45 1.73 10.29
C LEU A 231 0.19 1.51 11.12
N VAL A 232 -0.54 0.43 10.85
CA VAL A 232 -1.81 0.12 11.53
C VAL A 232 -1.75 -1.27 12.12
N ALA A 233 -2.02 -1.40 13.41
CA ALA A 233 -2.09 -2.68 14.12
C ALA A 233 -3.21 -2.65 15.18
N ASP A 234 -3.44 -3.78 15.86
CA ASP A 234 -4.33 -3.82 17.02
C ASP A 234 -3.85 -2.87 18.11
N ALA A 235 -4.78 -2.23 18.82
CA ALA A 235 -4.49 -1.18 19.80
C ALA A 235 -3.55 -1.64 20.95
N ASP A 236 -3.56 -2.94 21.26
CA ASP A 236 -2.66 -3.53 22.27
C ASP A 236 -1.17 -3.41 21.89
N HIS A 237 -0.86 -3.13 20.61
CA HIS A 237 0.49 -2.91 20.09
C HIS A 237 0.85 -1.43 19.91
N ALA A 238 0.07 -0.49 20.46
CA ALA A 238 0.30 0.95 20.33
C ALA A 238 1.74 1.38 20.66
N ALA A 239 2.28 0.90 21.79
CA ALA A 239 3.63 1.24 22.22
C ALA A 239 4.71 0.69 21.28
N PHE A 240 4.46 -0.43 20.59
CA PHE A 240 5.36 -0.94 19.57
C PHE A 240 5.37 -0.01 18.35
N LEU A 241 4.19 0.30 17.81
CA LEU A 241 4.05 1.18 16.65
C LEU A 241 4.71 2.55 16.87
N GLU A 242 4.49 3.15 18.04
CA GLU A 242 5.06 4.46 18.38
C GLU A 242 6.59 4.43 18.50
N ARG A 243 7.19 3.32 18.96
CA ARG A 243 8.66 3.18 18.97
C ARG A 243 9.20 3.03 17.56
N THR A 244 8.68 2.08 16.80
CA THR A 244 9.08 1.83 15.41
C THR A 244 8.95 3.10 14.56
N ALA A 245 7.85 3.84 14.70
CA ALA A 245 7.64 5.09 13.98
C ALA A 245 8.62 6.23 14.33
N ARG A 246 9.22 6.21 15.53
CA ARG A 246 10.26 7.18 15.94
C ARG A 246 11.66 6.79 15.48
N GLN A 247 11.86 5.53 15.12
CA GLN A 247 13.18 4.98 14.75
C GLN A 247 13.39 4.93 13.24
N ALA A 248 12.31 4.89 12.47
CA ALA A 248 12.30 4.99 11.01
C ALA A 248 12.62 6.42 10.53
#